data_AF-A0A423U728-F1
#
_entry.id   AF-A0A423U728-F1
#
_cell.length_a   1.000
_cell.length_b   1.000
_cell.length_c   1.000
_cell.angle_alpha   90.00
_cell.angle_beta   90.00
_cell.angle_gamma   90.00
#
_symmetry.space_group_name_H-M   'P 1'
#
loop_
_entity.id
_entity.type
_entity.pdbx_description
1 polymer ?
#
loop_
_entity_poly.entity_id
_entity_poly.type
_entity_poly.pdbx_seq_one_letter_code
_entity_poly.pdbx_strand_id
1 'polypeptide(L)'
;MVGEYVILHVRSNFYLEKFRYILLSKGMVIEAGQQSMEASLRTFPLPLTPELAGLATVAVFSAGRDGDLVADALTFPVDALTRKGLGVSMEQQAETQAMKVTVNALPGSRVALAGSHWASYSMQAGNDLTHAMILRRLAQDGDSGSRPRPGRTTSGVVSEEGMPEKRRPAPAEDFAQGRYADLVVLSDGVVPTFATSCAGGPGQRPCLLGGCYNQVAECDTKYDCPDRIDERGCPLRKSVTGDKVAYRQKRSSRLSRHYSTPWIWEEVIIGESGSATLTVPIPSGTSHLALTAFSLHPEQGMAILPEPVQWRGSPGFWLSVEAPGRVGVWEQVGVRVTAVNHHRFPINAIIVLANNPAYKFVKVDGFDAVDPSSGHVQRRMVAGEHEHAVEVAAGETHTLYLPIVPVQLGEITVIVQASLPGTKLQKEITLFVEPQGAAQEFHTSLLLDLSNRAYFFTFLDVNMSDSHVPGSDHAHVAVFGDTVGAVVPDTPATAQTLLGLPTVGGLD
;
A
#
# COMPACT_ATOMS: atom_id res chain seq x y z
N MET A 1 13.52 -6.50 -25.34
CA MET A 1 12.88 -7.07 -24.13
C MET A 1 13.46 -8.45 -23.88
N VAL A 2 13.35 -9.00 -22.67
CA VAL A 2 13.74 -10.41 -22.43
C VAL A 2 12.98 -11.33 -23.40
N GLY A 3 13.69 -12.29 -24.00
CA GLY A 3 13.17 -13.18 -25.05
C GLY A 3 13.32 -12.65 -26.47
N GLU A 4 13.79 -11.41 -26.65
CA GLU A 4 14.15 -10.84 -27.96
C GLU A 4 15.67 -10.86 -28.18
N TYR A 5 16.11 -10.45 -29.37
CA TYR A 5 17.53 -10.30 -29.71
C TYR A 5 17.89 -8.83 -29.86
N VAL A 6 19.04 -8.43 -29.35
CA VAL A 6 19.66 -7.14 -29.66
C VAL A 6 20.70 -7.35 -30.76
N ILE A 7 20.69 -6.47 -31.75
CA ILE A 7 21.64 -6.50 -32.85
C ILE A 7 22.73 -5.47 -32.52
N LEU A 8 23.97 -5.95 -32.36
CA LEU A 8 25.12 -5.10 -32.06
C LEU A 8 26.01 -4.98 -33.29
N HIS A 9 26.50 -3.76 -33.52
CA HIS A 9 27.36 -3.42 -34.64
C HIS A 9 28.74 -3.00 -34.11
N VAL A 10 29.77 -3.79 -34.41
CA VAL A 10 31.15 -3.46 -34.06
C VAL A 10 31.82 -2.89 -35.31
N ARG A 11 32.26 -1.63 -35.22
CA ARG A 11 32.96 -0.92 -36.29
C ARG A 11 34.40 -0.69 -35.87
N SER A 12 35.33 -0.97 -36.77
CA SER A 12 36.74 -0.67 -36.58
C SER A 12 37.28 0.25 -37.68
N ASN A 13 38.16 1.17 -37.28
CA ASN A 13 38.96 2.01 -38.17
C ASN A 13 40.37 1.44 -38.45
N PHE A 14 40.73 0.30 -37.84
CA PHE A 14 41.97 -0.42 -38.08
C PHE A 14 41.72 -1.91 -38.38
N TYR A 15 42.73 -2.58 -38.94
CA TYR A 15 42.63 -4.01 -39.25
C TYR A 15 42.59 -4.84 -37.96
N LEU A 16 41.53 -5.63 -37.82
CA LEU A 16 41.30 -6.58 -36.74
C LEU A 16 41.02 -7.94 -37.37
N GLU A 17 41.67 -9.00 -36.90
CA GLU A 17 41.34 -10.36 -37.35
C GLU A 17 40.17 -10.94 -36.53
N LYS A 18 40.21 -10.72 -35.22
CA LYS A 18 39.25 -11.21 -34.24
C LYS A 18 39.01 -10.14 -33.17
N PHE A 19 37.80 -10.11 -32.63
CA PHE A 19 37.48 -9.37 -31.41
C PHE A 19 36.82 -10.30 -30.40
N ARG A 20 36.98 -9.96 -29.13
CA ARG A 20 36.34 -10.66 -28.01
C ARG A 20 35.31 -9.74 -27.39
N TYR A 21 34.22 -10.31 -26.90
CA TYR A 21 33.20 -9.57 -26.18
C TYR A 21 32.91 -10.25 -24.84
N ILE A 22 32.57 -9.43 -23.85
CA ILE A 22 32.13 -9.85 -22.52
C ILE A 22 30.81 -9.14 -22.26
N LEU A 23 29.81 -9.91 -21.85
CA LEU A 23 28.51 -9.45 -21.44
C LEU A 23 28.43 -9.43 -19.92
N LEU A 24 28.11 -8.26 -19.38
CA LEU A 24 28.02 -8.00 -17.97
C LEU A 24 26.61 -7.61 -17.57
N SER A 25 26.15 -8.13 -16.44
CA SER A 25 24.95 -7.63 -15.78
C SER A 25 25.08 -7.87 -14.28
N LYS A 26 24.52 -6.97 -13.46
CA LYS A 26 24.52 -7.08 -11.98
C LYS A 26 25.92 -7.31 -11.38
N GLY A 27 26.96 -6.73 -11.99
CA GLY A 27 28.36 -6.89 -11.54
C GLY A 27 28.98 -8.26 -11.82
N MET A 28 28.31 -9.13 -12.60
CA MET A 28 28.81 -10.45 -12.98
C MET A 28 29.00 -10.55 -14.50
N VAL A 29 29.97 -11.37 -14.90
CA VAL A 29 30.14 -11.79 -16.30
C VAL A 29 29.16 -12.92 -16.58
N ILE A 30 28.21 -12.67 -17.48
CA ILE A 30 27.17 -13.62 -17.87
C ILE A 30 27.62 -14.48 -19.04
N GLU A 31 28.18 -13.85 -20.07
CA GLU A 31 28.63 -14.51 -21.29
C GLU A 31 29.94 -13.88 -21.79
N ALA A 32 30.80 -14.70 -22.39
CA ALA A 32 32.00 -14.23 -23.08
C ALA A 32 32.15 -15.00 -24.39
N GLY A 33 32.54 -14.30 -25.46
CA GLY A 33 32.68 -14.91 -26.77
C GLY A 33 33.73 -14.24 -27.63
N GLN A 34 34.02 -14.88 -28.77
CA GLN A 34 34.96 -14.39 -29.77
C GLN A 34 34.31 -14.41 -31.14
N GLN A 35 34.55 -13.38 -31.93
CA GLN A 35 34.03 -13.23 -33.29
C GLN A 35 35.17 -12.90 -34.25
N SER A 36 35.11 -13.47 -35.46
CA SER A 36 36.01 -13.10 -36.56
C SER A 36 35.52 -11.84 -37.25
N MET A 37 36.47 -10.98 -37.60
CA MET A 37 36.21 -9.71 -38.28
C MET A 37 36.58 -9.87 -39.76
N GLU A 38 35.57 -10.04 -40.61
CA GLU A 38 35.76 -10.24 -42.07
C GLU A 38 35.83 -8.90 -42.84
N ALA A 39 35.19 -7.87 -42.29
CA ALA A 39 35.13 -6.52 -42.86
C ALA A 39 35.28 -5.47 -41.75
N SER A 40 35.33 -4.19 -42.09
CA SER A 40 35.42 -3.08 -41.12
C SER A 40 34.19 -2.93 -40.21
N LEU A 41 33.11 -3.65 -40.52
CA LEU A 41 31.87 -3.73 -39.75
C LEU A 41 31.46 -5.19 -39.57
N ARG A 42 31.25 -5.62 -38.33
CA ARG A 42 30.65 -6.92 -38.02
C ARG A 42 29.41 -6.71 -37.17
N THR A 43 28.35 -7.41 -37.55
CA THR A 43 27.08 -7.42 -36.83
C THR A 43 26.87 -8.80 -36.22
N PHE A 44 26.44 -8.85 -34.96
CA PHE A 44 26.05 -10.11 -34.33
C PHE A 44 24.80 -9.93 -33.46
N PRO A 45 23.90 -10.93 -33.42
CA PRO A 45 22.76 -10.92 -32.53
C PRO A 45 23.15 -11.42 -31.14
N LEU A 46 22.60 -10.79 -30.10
CA LEU A 46 22.74 -11.21 -28.72
C LEU A 46 21.34 -11.51 -28.14
N PRO A 47 21.06 -12.74 -27.66
CA PRO A 47 19.79 -13.07 -27.03
C PRO A 47 19.67 -12.37 -25.68
N LEU A 48 18.53 -11.70 -25.43
CA LEU A 48 18.25 -11.08 -24.14
C LEU A 48 17.63 -12.10 -23.18
N THR A 49 18.43 -12.63 -22.27
CA THR A 49 17.98 -13.55 -21.21
C THR A 49 17.49 -12.80 -19.96
N PRO A 50 16.68 -13.42 -19.08
CA PRO A 50 16.26 -12.83 -17.81
C PRO A 50 17.43 -12.44 -16.89
N GLU A 51 18.59 -13.05 -17.06
CA GLU A 51 19.79 -12.76 -16.27
C GLU A 51 20.29 -11.34 -16.50
N LEU A 52 20.08 -10.80 -17.71
CA LEU A 52 20.47 -9.44 -18.13
C LEU A 52 19.53 -8.34 -17.63
N ALA A 53 18.51 -8.70 -16.86
CA ALA A 53 17.51 -7.82 -16.27
C ALA A 53 18.07 -6.54 -15.62
N GLY A 54 17.46 -5.40 -15.94
CA GLY A 54 17.83 -4.10 -15.38
C GLY A 54 18.76 -3.35 -16.33
N LEU A 55 20.08 -3.53 -16.16
CA LEU A 55 21.10 -2.99 -17.06
C LEU A 55 22.10 -4.08 -17.44
N ALA A 56 22.40 -4.11 -18.73
CA ALA A 56 23.41 -4.97 -19.32
C ALA A 56 24.48 -4.09 -19.98
N THR A 57 25.74 -4.51 -19.84
CA THR A 57 26.89 -3.85 -20.46
C THR A 57 27.61 -4.85 -21.33
N VAL A 58 27.84 -4.50 -22.59
CA VAL A 58 28.67 -5.30 -23.50
C VAL A 58 29.99 -4.58 -23.68
N ALA A 59 31.07 -5.22 -23.24
CA ALA A 59 32.43 -4.75 -23.46
C ALA A 59 33.06 -5.54 -24.61
N VAL A 60 33.54 -4.85 -25.63
CA VAL A 60 34.26 -5.43 -26.77
C VAL A 60 35.72 -5.02 -26.66
N PHE A 61 36.63 -5.97 -26.85
CA PHE A 61 38.06 -5.70 -26.81
C PHE A 61 38.84 -6.53 -27.83
N SER A 62 39.99 -6.01 -28.23
CA SER A 62 40.96 -6.74 -29.04
C SER A 62 42.39 -6.37 -28.64
N ALA A 63 43.30 -7.33 -28.82
CA ALA A 63 44.72 -7.15 -28.60
C ALA A 63 45.42 -6.95 -29.95
N GLY A 64 46.11 -5.82 -30.11
CA GLY A 64 46.96 -5.55 -31.26
C GLY A 64 48.22 -6.42 -31.28
N ARG A 65 48.94 -6.43 -32.40
CA ARG A 65 50.20 -7.18 -32.54
C ARG A 65 51.30 -6.65 -31.61
N ASP A 66 51.24 -5.37 -31.26
CA ASP A 66 52.22 -4.67 -30.44
C ASP A 66 51.92 -4.79 -28.93
N GLY A 67 50.91 -5.58 -28.55
CA GLY A 67 50.51 -5.75 -27.15
C GLY A 67 49.55 -4.68 -26.62
N ASP A 68 49.12 -3.74 -27.45
CA ASP A 68 48.14 -2.72 -27.09
C ASP A 68 46.72 -3.31 -27.01
N LEU A 69 46.02 -3.03 -25.90
CA LEU A 69 44.63 -3.42 -25.73
C LEU A 69 43.69 -2.25 -26.06
N VAL A 70 42.82 -2.47 -27.05
CA VAL A 70 41.75 -1.52 -27.40
C VAL A 70 40.42 -2.10 -26.95
N ALA A 71 39.62 -1.29 -26.26
CA ALA A 71 38.32 -1.71 -25.76
C ALA A 71 37.28 -0.59 -25.85
N ASP A 72 36.04 -1.01 -26.02
CA ASP A 72 34.86 -0.17 -26.06
C ASP A 72 33.71 -0.85 -25.30
N ALA A 73 32.78 -0.08 -24.74
CA ALA A 73 31.69 -0.62 -23.93
C ALA A 73 30.38 0.11 -24.17
N LEU A 74 29.32 -0.67 -24.35
CA LEU A 74 27.96 -0.18 -24.53
C LEU A 74 27.08 -0.67 -23.39
N THR A 75 26.46 0.26 -22.67
CA THR A 75 25.49 -0.06 -21.62
C THR A 75 24.08 0.21 -22.11
N PHE A 76 23.18 -0.76 -21.98
CA PHE A 76 21.79 -0.62 -22.37
C PHE A 76 20.82 -1.21 -21.33
N PRO A 77 19.64 -0.60 -21.14
CA PRO A 77 18.63 -1.12 -20.23
C PRO A 77 17.93 -2.36 -20.83
N VAL A 78 17.70 -3.37 -20.00
CA VAL A 78 16.96 -4.58 -20.38
C VAL A 78 15.71 -4.67 -19.52
N ASP A 79 14.55 -4.57 -20.18
CA ASP A 79 13.26 -4.75 -19.52
C ASP A 79 13.07 -6.22 -19.15
N ALA A 80 13.20 -6.49 -17.85
CA ALA A 80 13.13 -7.79 -17.21
C ALA A 80 11.72 -8.26 -16.89
N LEU A 81 10.76 -7.32 -16.89
CA LEU A 81 9.42 -7.56 -16.40
C LEU A 81 8.59 -8.17 -17.53
N THR A 82 8.15 -9.40 -17.32
CA THR A 82 7.39 -10.15 -18.32
C THR A 82 6.01 -9.51 -18.47
N ARG A 83 5.75 -8.81 -19.58
CA ARG A 83 4.41 -8.24 -19.86
C ARG A 83 3.32 -9.30 -20.04
N LYS A 84 3.72 -10.52 -20.42
CA LYS A 84 2.82 -11.65 -20.67
C LYS A 84 2.82 -12.59 -19.46
N GLY A 85 2.13 -12.23 -18.38
CA GLY A 85 2.11 -13.10 -17.21
C GLY A 85 1.26 -12.68 -16.03
N LEU A 86 0.64 -11.51 -16.04
CA LEU A 86 -0.28 -11.09 -14.99
C LEU A 86 -1.43 -10.27 -15.57
N GLY A 87 -2.65 -10.77 -15.43
CA GLY A 87 -3.89 -10.06 -15.74
C GLY A 87 -4.83 -10.19 -14.55
N VAL A 88 -5.48 -9.09 -14.17
CA VAL A 88 -6.46 -9.11 -13.10
C VAL A 88 -7.75 -8.47 -13.62
N SER A 89 -8.87 -9.15 -13.43
CA SER A 89 -10.19 -8.62 -13.72
C SER A 89 -11.05 -8.61 -12.46
N MET A 90 -11.98 -7.67 -12.45
CA MET A 90 -12.79 -7.31 -11.30
C MET A 90 -14.25 -7.26 -11.77
N GLU A 91 -15.08 -8.19 -11.29
CA GLU A 91 -16.50 -8.28 -11.63
C GLU A 91 -17.37 -8.29 -10.37
N GLN A 92 -18.42 -7.46 -10.34
CA GLN A 92 -19.36 -7.43 -9.23
C GLN A 92 -20.41 -8.53 -9.41
N GLN A 93 -20.62 -9.36 -8.39
CA GLN A 93 -21.72 -10.31 -8.35
C GLN A 93 -23.01 -9.60 -7.88
N ALA A 94 -24.06 -9.72 -8.68
CA ALA A 94 -25.33 -9.04 -8.45
C ALA A 94 -26.07 -9.51 -7.17
N GLU A 95 -25.91 -10.79 -6.80
CA GLU A 95 -26.69 -11.41 -5.71
C GLU A 95 -26.09 -11.17 -4.32
N THR A 96 -24.76 -11.08 -4.19
CA THR A 96 -24.06 -11.13 -2.90
C THR A 96 -23.37 -9.84 -2.50
N GLN A 97 -23.48 -8.77 -3.31
CA GLN A 97 -22.67 -7.55 -3.18
C GLN A 97 -21.16 -7.83 -3.03
N ALA A 98 -20.72 -9.00 -3.48
CA ALA A 98 -19.33 -9.42 -3.44
C ALA A 98 -18.65 -9.13 -4.78
N MET A 99 -17.35 -8.89 -4.71
CA MET A 99 -16.49 -8.71 -5.86
C MET A 99 -15.79 -10.02 -6.18
N LYS A 100 -15.99 -10.53 -7.40
CA LYS A 100 -15.20 -11.61 -7.96
C LYS A 100 -13.96 -11.02 -8.63
N VAL A 101 -12.80 -11.31 -8.05
CA VAL A 101 -11.49 -10.95 -8.58
C VAL A 101 -10.90 -12.18 -9.27
N THR A 102 -10.69 -12.11 -10.57
CA THR A 102 -10.06 -13.18 -11.34
C THR A 102 -8.63 -12.78 -11.67
N VAL A 103 -7.68 -13.61 -11.28
CA VAL A 103 -6.24 -13.40 -11.47
C VAL A 103 -5.74 -14.45 -12.45
N ASN A 104 -5.16 -13.99 -13.55
CA ASN A 104 -4.56 -14.81 -14.59
C ASN A 104 -3.05 -14.62 -14.54
N ALA A 105 -2.31 -15.70 -14.30
CA ALA A 105 -0.86 -15.66 -14.30
C ALA A 105 -0.26 -17.04 -14.63
N LEU A 106 1.06 -17.13 -14.68
CA LEU A 106 1.75 -18.38 -15.01
C LEU A 106 1.47 -19.45 -13.93
N PRO A 107 1.24 -20.72 -14.32
CA PRO A 107 1.11 -21.82 -13.37
C PRO A 107 2.30 -21.89 -12.41
N GLY A 108 2.06 -22.10 -11.12
CA GLY A 108 3.11 -22.13 -10.10
C GLY A 108 3.62 -20.75 -9.66
N SER A 109 3.10 -19.65 -10.20
CA SER A 109 3.40 -18.31 -9.71
C SER A 109 2.62 -17.97 -8.44
N ARG A 110 3.23 -17.16 -7.59
CA ARG A 110 2.60 -16.54 -6.42
C ARG A 110 2.21 -15.12 -6.78
N VAL A 111 0.96 -14.74 -6.56
CA VAL A 111 0.45 -13.40 -6.85
C VAL A 111 0.05 -12.72 -5.55
N ALA A 112 0.60 -11.54 -5.29
CA ALA A 112 0.18 -10.69 -4.19
C ALA A 112 -0.79 -9.62 -4.70
N LEU A 113 -1.90 -9.42 -3.99
CA LEU A 113 -2.96 -8.48 -4.30
C LEU A 113 -3.08 -7.43 -3.20
N ALA A 114 -3.11 -6.16 -3.60
CA ALA A 114 -3.33 -5.03 -2.70
C ALA A 114 -4.48 -4.16 -3.22
N GLY A 115 -5.58 -4.10 -2.46
CA GLY A 115 -6.78 -3.35 -2.81
C GLY A 115 -7.02 -2.21 -1.82
N SER A 116 -7.26 -1.00 -2.32
CA SER A 116 -7.56 0.17 -1.49
C SER A 116 -8.56 1.12 -2.16
N HIS A 117 -9.06 2.09 -1.40
CA HIS A 117 -9.86 3.18 -1.98
C HIS A 117 -9.03 4.03 -2.93
N TRP A 118 -9.64 4.45 -4.05
CA TRP A 118 -8.98 5.33 -5.02
C TRP A 118 -8.45 6.63 -4.39
N ALA A 119 -9.18 7.17 -3.40
CA ALA A 119 -8.74 8.35 -2.66
C ALA A 119 -7.45 8.10 -1.87
N SER A 120 -7.28 6.93 -1.25
CA SER A 120 -6.05 6.57 -0.53
C SER A 120 -4.91 6.25 -1.50
N TYR A 121 -5.20 5.49 -2.56
CA TYR A 121 -4.26 5.20 -3.65
C TYR A 121 -3.73 6.47 -4.31
N SER A 122 -4.57 7.46 -4.60
CA SER A 122 -4.13 8.72 -5.22
C SER A 122 -3.28 9.61 -4.28
N MET A 123 -3.44 9.45 -2.96
CA MET A 123 -2.67 10.19 -1.95
C MET A 123 -1.34 9.52 -1.57
N GLN A 124 -1.09 8.27 -1.96
CA GLN A 124 0.12 7.52 -1.57
C GLN A 124 1.43 8.14 -2.08
N ALA A 125 1.35 9.15 -2.96
CA ALA A 125 2.47 9.97 -3.42
C ALA A 125 3.67 9.14 -3.95
N GLY A 126 3.39 8.04 -4.66
CA GLY A 126 4.41 7.18 -5.25
C GLY A 126 4.98 6.11 -4.31
N ASN A 127 4.33 5.79 -3.18
CA ASN A 127 4.75 4.68 -2.31
C ASN A 127 4.44 3.28 -2.85
N ASP A 128 3.81 3.18 -4.01
CA ASP A 128 3.46 1.89 -4.61
C ASP A 128 4.62 1.30 -5.42
N LEU A 129 4.62 -0.02 -5.59
CA LEU A 129 5.60 -0.70 -6.41
C LEU A 129 5.30 -0.39 -7.88
N THR A 130 6.27 0.20 -8.59
CA THR A 130 6.10 0.54 -10.01
C THR A 130 7.16 -0.14 -10.86
N HIS A 131 6.81 -0.41 -12.12
CA HIS A 131 7.73 -0.97 -13.13
C HIS A 131 9.06 -0.19 -13.17
N ALA A 132 8.99 1.15 -13.15
CA ALA A 132 10.16 2.01 -13.16
C ALA A 132 10.98 1.94 -11.87
N MET A 133 10.34 1.87 -10.70
CA MET A 133 11.06 1.72 -9.42
C MET A 133 11.83 0.41 -9.35
N ILE A 134 11.22 -0.69 -9.82
CA ILE A 134 11.88 -2.00 -9.88
C ILE A 134 13.08 -1.94 -10.82
N LEU A 135 12.91 -1.46 -12.05
CA LEU A 135 14.02 -1.35 -12.99
C LEU A 135 15.14 -0.44 -12.49
N ARG A 136 14.80 0.66 -11.81
CA ARG A 136 15.78 1.54 -11.17
C ARG A 136 16.52 0.85 -10.04
N ARG A 137 15.84 0.03 -9.24
CA ARG A 137 16.50 -0.69 -8.15
C ARG A 137 17.41 -1.79 -8.67
N LEU A 138 16.94 -2.57 -9.65
CA LEU A 138 17.75 -3.56 -10.37
C LEU A 138 18.96 -2.94 -11.05
N ALA A 139 18.82 -1.71 -11.56
CA ALA A 139 19.93 -0.94 -12.09
C ALA A 139 20.98 -0.62 -11.00
N GLN A 140 20.54 -0.12 -9.84
CA GLN A 140 21.44 0.31 -8.77
C GLN A 140 22.19 -0.84 -8.11
N ASP A 141 21.57 -2.01 -7.97
CA ASP A 141 22.18 -3.17 -7.28
C ASP A 141 23.37 -3.81 -8.03
N GLY A 142 23.61 -3.44 -9.29
CA GLY A 142 24.79 -3.89 -10.04
C GLY A 142 26.10 -3.17 -9.71
N ASP A 143 26.08 -2.19 -8.80
CA ASP A 143 27.22 -1.32 -8.47
C ASP A 143 27.93 -1.84 -7.20
N SER A 144 28.61 -2.99 -7.33
CA SER A 144 29.42 -3.57 -6.26
C SER A 144 30.70 -2.76 -6.05
N GLY A 145 30.63 -1.70 -5.23
CA GLY A 145 31.77 -1.28 -4.42
C GLY A 145 32.52 0.00 -4.80
N SER A 146 31.94 0.92 -5.58
CA SER A 146 32.51 2.27 -5.65
C SER A 146 31.42 3.32 -5.82
N ARG A 147 31.64 4.51 -5.26
CA ARG A 147 30.74 5.68 -5.24
C ARG A 147 29.78 5.75 -6.44
N PRO A 148 28.53 6.23 -6.27
CA PRO A 148 27.62 6.51 -7.38
C PRO A 148 28.37 7.32 -8.44
N ARG A 149 28.60 6.71 -9.60
CA ARG A 149 29.56 7.25 -10.56
C ARG A 149 28.92 8.37 -11.39
N PRO A 150 29.65 9.47 -11.64
CA PRO A 150 29.20 10.52 -12.52
C PRO A 150 29.14 9.97 -13.95
N GLY A 151 27.94 9.70 -14.46
CA GLY A 151 27.76 9.16 -15.82
C GLY A 151 26.45 8.44 -16.05
N ARG A 152 25.78 7.97 -15.00
CA ARG A 152 24.55 7.19 -15.16
C ARG A 152 23.34 8.11 -15.22
N THR A 153 23.15 8.81 -16.33
CA THR A 153 21.93 9.57 -16.60
C THR A 153 20.77 8.61 -16.80
N THR A 154 20.21 8.13 -15.70
CA THR A 154 18.85 7.60 -15.73
C THR A 154 17.91 8.79 -15.88
N SER A 155 17.79 9.31 -17.11
CA SER A 155 16.83 10.34 -17.49
C SER A 155 15.42 9.77 -17.32
N GLY A 156 14.86 9.92 -16.13
CA GLY A 156 13.48 9.61 -15.83
C GLY A 156 12.71 10.91 -15.88
N VAL A 157 11.84 11.03 -16.87
CA VAL A 157 10.79 12.04 -16.79
C VAL A 157 9.84 11.55 -15.69
N VAL A 158 9.95 12.19 -14.52
CA VAL A 158 8.98 12.00 -13.44
C VAL A 158 7.66 12.57 -13.94
N SER A 159 6.59 11.76 -13.95
CA SER A 159 5.26 12.27 -14.23
C SER A 159 4.94 13.38 -13.22
N GLU A 160 4.76 14.62 -13.71
CA GLU A 160 4.44 15.77 -12.86
C GLU A 160 3.14 15.59 -12.06
N GLU A 161 2.29 14.65 -12.50
CA GLU A 161 0.99 14.34 -11.92
C GLU A 161 1.08 13.39 -10.73
N GLY A 162 2.27 12.93 -10.34
CA GLY A 162 2.51 12.01 -9.22
C GLY A 162 1.64 10.74 -9.28
N MET A 163 1.33 10.32 -10.50
CA MET A 163 0.98 8.96 -10.85
C MET A 163 2.25 8.09 -10.80
N PRO A 164 2.12 6.76 -10.68
CA PRO A 164 3.26 5.84 -10.78
C PRO A 164 4.16 6.15 -11.98
N GLU A 165 5.47 6.06 -11.78
CA GLU A 165 6.50 6.50 -12.75
C GLU A 165 6.38 5.68 -14.05
N LYS A 166 6.02 6.34 -15.17
CA LYS A 166 6.05 5.76 -16.51
C LYS A 166 7.37 6.16 -17.19
N ARG A 167 8.38 5.29 -17.13
CA ARG A 167 9.65 5.50 -17.83
C ARG A 167 9.63 4.91 -19.24
N ARG A 168 10.24 5.63 -20.17
CA ARG A 168 10.78 5.05 -21.39
C ARG A 168 12.24 4.67 -21.13
N PRO A 169 12.74 3.53 -21.65
CA PRO A 169 14.16 3.22 -21.58
C PRO A 169 14.98 4.37 -22.17
N ALA A 170 16.03 4.80 -21.49
CA ALA A 170 16.99 5.73 -22.07
C ALA A 170 17.70 5.03 -23.25
N PRO A 171 18.06 5.77 -24.32
CA PRO A 171 18.91 5.22 -25.37
C PRO A 171 20.23 4.72 -24.77
N ALA A 172 20.82 3.71 -25.41
CA ALA A 172 22.12 3.17 -25.00
C ALA A 172 23.17 4.30 -25.00
N GLU A 173 23.94 4.39 -23.92
CA GLU A 173 25.00 5.39 -23.77
C GLU A 173 26.35 4.75 -24.12
N ASP A 174 27.08 5.36 -25.05
CA ASP A 174 28.45 4.97 -25.43
C ASP A 174 29.40 5.38 -24.31
N PHE A 175 30.03 4.40 -23.66
CA PHE A 175 31.13 4.66 -22.74
C PHE A 175 32.44 4.66 -23.52
N ALA A 176 32.77 5.82 -24.07
CA ALA A 176 34.09 6.05 -24.64
C ALA A 176 35.15 5.97 -23.53
N GLN A 177 36.06 5.01 -23.70
CA GLN A 177 37.46 5.02 -23.27
C GLN A 177 37.75 4.60 -21.80
N GLY A 178 38.56 3.54 -21.68
CA GLY A 178 39.53 3.29 -20.59
C GLY A 178 39.06 2.83 -19.21
N ARG A 179 37.75 2.68 -18.95
CA ARG A 179 37.25 1.87 -17.83
C ARG A 179 36.42 0.71 -18.39
N TYR A 180 36.95 -0.50 -18.26
CA TYR A 180 36.36 -1.74 -18.77
C TYR A 180 35.08 -2.13 -18.02
N ALA A 181 34.00 -1.34 -18.08
CA ALA A 181 32.68 -1.75 -17.59
C ALA A 181 32.69 -2.38 -16.17
N ASP A 182 33.40 -1.75 -15.22
CA ASP A 182 33.60 -2.24 -13.84
C ASP A 182 34.39 -3.54 -13.65
N LEU A 183 35.14 -3.94 -14.67
CA LEU A 183 36.10 -5.04 -14.60
C LEU A 183 37.50 -4.56 -14.23
N VAL A 184 38.17 -5.38 -13.44
CA VAL A 184 39.62 -5.34 -13.27
C VAL A 184 40.24 -6.17 -14.38
N VAL A 185 41.03 -5.54 -15.24
CA VAL A 185 41.74 -6.22 -16.33
C VAL A 185 43.16 -6.55 -15.88
N LEU A 186 43.49 -7.83 -15.92
CA LEU A 186 44.84 -8.34 -15.71
C LEU A 186 45.35 -8.82 -17.07
N SER A 187 46.38 -8.16 -17.59
CA SER A 187 46.97 -8.50 -18.88
C SER A 187 48.46 -8.16 -18.89
N ASP A 188 49.22 -8.92 -19.69
CA ASP A 188 50.62 -8.63 -19.99
C ASP A 188 50.79 -7.49 -21.02
N GLY A 189 49.68 -7.10 -21.68
CA GLY A 189 49.65 -6.00 -22.64
C GLY A 189 49.51 -4.63 -21.99
N VAL A 190 49.79 -3.57 -22.75
CA VAL A 190 49.62 -2.20 -22.28
C VAL A 190 48.11 -1.90 -22.23
N VAL A 191 47.59 -1.84 -21.01
CA VAL A 191 46.22 -1.39 -20.75
C VAL A 191 46.24 0.14 -20.64
N PRO A 192 45.51 0.88 -21.48
CA PRO A 192 45.46 2.33 -21.37
C PRO A 192 44.81 2.73 -20.03
N THR A 193 45.62 3.21 -19.08
CA THR A 193 45.15 3.79 -17.82
C THR A 193 45.06 5.30 -17.94
N PHE A 194 43.96 5.90 -17.48
CA PHE A 194 43.85 7.35 -17.38
C PHE A 194 44.86 7.95 -16.40
N ALA A 195 45.27 9.20 -16.65
CA ALA A 195 46.03 10.00 -15.70
C ALA A 195 45.17 10.21 -14.44
N THR A 196 45.48 9.46 -13.38
CA THR A 196 44.77 9.51 -12.10
C THR A 196 45.20 10.69 -11.23
N SER A 197 46.26 11.39 -11.60
CA SER A 197 46.85 12.47 -10.81
C SER A 197 46.76 13.82 -11.50
N CYS A 198 45.99 14.73 -10.91
CA CYS A 198 46.07 16.16 -11.18
C CYS A 198 47.26 16.77 -10.44
N ALA A 199 48.05 17.61 -11.12
CA ALA A 199 49.23 18.25 -10.52
C ALA A 199 48.87 19.27 -9.43
N GLY A 200 47.64 19.80 -9.43
CA GLY A 200 47.18 20.85 -8.52
C GLY A 200 46.54 20.33 -7.23
N GLY A 201 47.31 19.69 -6.34
CA GLY A 201 46.95 19.51 -4.93
C GLY A 201 45.69 18.68 -4.59
N PRO A 202 45.40 18.50 -3.28
CA PRO A 202 44.22 17.77 -2.83
C PRO A 202 42.95 18.56 -3.12
N GLY A 203 42.01 17.97 -3.88
CA GLY A 203 40.72 18.58 -4.23
C GLY A 203 40.49 18.78 -5.73
N GLN A 204 41.49 18.51 -6.57
CA GLN A 204 41.31 18.44 -8.02
C GLN A 204 41.04 17.00 -8.48
N ARG A 205 40.13 16.87 -9.44
CA ARG A 205 39.78 15.60 -10.09
C ARG A 205 40.09 15.67 -11.59
N PRO A 206 40.53 14.57 -12.21
CA PRO A 206 40.88 14.56 -13.63
C PRO A 206 39.64 14.52 -14.53
N CYS A 207 39.71 15.21 -15.67
CA CYS A 207 38.78 15.07 -16.80
C CYS A 207 39.20 13.87 -17.69
N LEU A 208 38.28 13.33 -18.50
CA LEU A 208 38.50 12.11 -19.28
C LEU A 208 39.40 12.32 -20.52
N LEU A 209 39.18 13.38 -21.29
CA LEU A 209 39.98 13.84 -22.44
C LEU A 209 41.16 14.73 -22.02
N GLY A 210 41.48 14.78 -20.72
CA GLY A 210 42.56 15.57 -20.16
C GLY A 210 42.12 16.90 -19.56
N GLY A 211 42.89 17.37 -18.59
CA GLY A 211 42.55 18.52 -17.75
C GLY A 211 42.10 18.10 -16.34
N CYS A 212 41.90 19.09 -15.47
CA CYS A 212 41.52 18.90 -14.08
C CYS A 212 40.46 19.92 -13.69
N TYR A 213 39.46 19.48 -12.93
CA TYR A 213 38.42 20.33 -12.35
C TYR A 213 38.48 20.29 -10.83
N ASN A 214 37.96 21.32 -10.18
CA ASN A 214 37.85 21.33 -8.72
C ASN A 214 36.66 20.47 -8.29
N GLN A 215 36.83 19.66 -7.25
CA GLN A 215 35.75 18.85 -6.69
C GLN A 215 34.53 19.68 -6.24
N VAL A 216 34.72 20.95 -5.91
CA VAL A 216 33.62 21.87 -5.53
C VAL A 216 32.75 22.26 -6.73
N ALA A 217 33.31 22.20 -7.94
CA ALA A 217 32.60 22.47 -9.19
C ALA A 217 31.89 21.22 -9.76
N GLU A 218 31.90 20.10 -9.03
CA GLU A 218 31.11 18.93 -9.41
C GLU A 218 29.61 19.27 -9.24
N CYS A 219 28.83 19.17 -10.31
CA CYS A 219 27.38 19.40 -10.32
C CYS A 219 26.92 20.85 -10.07
N ASP A 220 27.67 21.81 -10.59
CA ASP A 220 27.38 23.24 -10.50
C ASP A 220 26.72 23.83 -11.77
N THR A 221 26.37 22.98 -12.74
CA THR A 221 25.78 23.30 -14.06
C THR A 221 26.70 23.99 -15.05
N LYS A 222 27.99 24.12 -14.72
CA LYS A 222 29.01 24.69 -15.59
C LYS A 222 29.94 23.58 -16.07
N TYR A 223 30.19 23.54 -17.37
CA TYR A 223 31.10 22.55 -17.95
C TYR A 223 32.56 23.02 -17.81
N ASP A 224 33.21 22.61 -16.73
CA ASP A 224 34.63 22.80 -16.49
C ASP A 224 35.48 21.72 -17.18
N CYS A 225 34.92 20.52 -17.41
CA CYS A 225 35.55 19.51 -18.26
C CYS A 225 35.03 19.52 -19.71
N PRO A 226 35.90 19.32 -20.72
CA PRO A 226 35.47 19.20 -22.12
C PRO A 226 34.51 18.03 -22.36
N ASP A 227 34.61 16.96 -21.56
CA ASP A 227 33.71 15.79 -21.59
C ASP A 227 32.43 15.93 -20.78
N ARG A 228 32.28 17.06 -20.07
CA ARG A 228 31.17 17.31 -19.15
C ARG A 228 31.07 16.28 -18.01
N ILE A 229 32.17 15.60 -17.68
CA ILE A 229 32.19 14.54 -16.65
C ILE A 229 31.91 15.05 -15.24
N ASP A 230 32.24 16.32 -15.00
CA ASP A 230 31.95 17.13 -13.82
C ASP A 230 30.43 17.35 -13.59
N GLU A 231 29.64 17.34 -14.66
CA GLU A 231 28.18 17.49 -14.62
C GLU A 231 27.43 16.16 -14.84
N ARG A 232 28.15 15.04 -14.95
CA ARG A 232 27.54 13.74 -15.16
C ARG A 232 27.12 13.11 -13.82
N GLY A 233 26.01 12.37 -13.81
CA GLY A 233 25.52 11.62 -12.65
C GLY A 233 25.29 12.43 -11.38
N CYS A 234 25.04 13.73 -11.53
CA CYS A 234 24.72 14.59 -10.43
C CYS A 234 23.51 14.08 -9.67
N PRO A 235 23.52 14.13 -8.32
CA PRO A 235 22.32 13.85 -7.56
C PRO A 235 21.24 14.77 -8.11
N LEU A 236 20.16 14.18 -8.61
CA LEU A 236 18.98 14.93 -9.03
C LEU A 236 18.73 15.95 -7.92
N ARG A 237 18.92 17.25 -8.22
CA ARG A 237 18.61 18.34 -7.27
C ARG A 237 17.32 17.94 -6.59
N LYS A 238 17.29 17.88 -5.25
CA LYS A 238 16.12 17.51 -4.44
C LYS A 238 14.91 18.04 -5.18
N SER A 239 14.22 17.13 -5.87
CA SER A 239 13.39 17.56 -6.97
C SER A 239 12.32 18.47 -6.40
N VAL A 240 11.75 19.34 -7.22
CA VAL A 240 10.41 19.90 -6.97
C VAL A 240 9.42 18.79 -6.54
N THR A 241 9.68 17.54 -6.90
CA THR A 241 9.03 16.30 -6.44
C THR A 241 9.06 16.06 -4.92
N GLY A 242 10.13 16.39 -4.18
CA GLY A 242 10.16 16.22 -2.72
C GLY A 242 9.16 17.14 -2.01
N ASP A 243 9.10 18.40 -2.46
CA ASP A 243 8.11 19.36 -1.99
C ASP A 243 6.70 18.99 -2.45
N LYS A 244 6.52 18.49 -3.69
CA LYS A 244 5.21 17.99 -4.19
C LYS A 244 4.73 16.75 -3.42
N VAL A 245 5.61 15.80 -3.08
CA VAL A 245 5.30 14.60 -2.27
C VAL A 245 4.93 15.01 -0.85
N ALA A 246 5.75 15.87 -0.22
CA ALA A 246 5.45 16.42 1.11
C ALA A 246 4.15 17.23 1.12
N TYR A 247 3.89 18.00 0.05
CA TYR A 247 2.65 18.74 -0.14
C TYR A 247 1.43 17.80 -0.17
N ARG A 248 1.49 16.70 -0.93
CA ARG A 248 0.40 15.70 -0.99
C ARG A 248 0.17 15.00 0.34
N GLN A 249 1.23 14.70 1.08
CA GLN A 249 1.13 14.01 2.38
C GLN A 249 0.64 14.91 3.52
N LYS A 250 0.97 16.22 3.48
CA LYS A 250 0.73 17.14 4.61
C LYS A 250 -0.49 18.04 4.46
N ARG A 251 -1.01 18.30 3.25
CA ARG A 251 -2.13 19.24 3.01
C ARG A 251 -3.47 18.58 2.67
N SER A 252 -3.56 17.25 2.61
CA SER A 252 -4.86 16.57 2.47
C SER A 252 -5.55 16.44 3.83
N SER A 253 -6.86 16.69 3.85
CA SER A 253 -7.68 16.41 5.03
C SER A 253 -7.71 14.90 5.26
N ARG A 254 -7.17 14.46 6.40
CA ARG A 254 -7.17 13.05 6.78
C ARG A 254 -8.54 12.66 7.31
N LEU A 255 -9.36 12.13 6.42
CA LEU A 255 -10.65 11.51 6.75
C LEU A 255 -10.43 10.15 7.42
N SER A 256 -11.39 9.74 8.28
CA SER A 256 -11.39 8.43 8.96
C SER A 256 -11.16 7.26 7.99
N ARG A 257 -11.71 7.32 6.77
CA ARG A 257 -11.50 6.33 5.69
C ARG A 257 -10.05 6.14 5.23
N HIS A 258 -9.12 7.00 5.62
CA HIS A 258 -7.69 6.82 5.34
C HIS A 258 -6.97 5.97 6.39
N TYR A 259 -7.63 5.75 7.52
CA TYR A 259 -7.14 4.91 8.62
C TYR A 259 -7.86 3.55 8.67
N SER A 260 -8.80 3.30 7.76
CA SER A 260 -9.41 1.98 7.61
C SER A 260 -8.38 0.98 7.07
N THR A 261 -8.53 -0.28 7.45
CA THR A 261 -7.72 -1.38 6.93
C THR A 261 -7.82 -1.45 5.40
N PRO A 262 -6.75 -1.91 4.72
CA PRO A 262 -6.81 -2.14 3.27
C PRO A 262 -7.93 -3.14 2.96
N TRP A 263 -8.57 -2.96 1.80
CA TRP A 263 -9.70 -3.80 1.39
C TRP A 263 -9.23 -5.22 1.03
N ILE A 264 -8.15 -5.33 0.27
CA ILE A 264 -7.55 -6.61 -0.13
C ILE A 264 -6.07 -6.56 0.26
N TRP A 265 -5.60 -7.60 0.96
CA TRP A 265 -4.20 -7.82 1.27
C TRP A 265 -3.94 -9.34 1.32
N GLU A 266 -3.94 -9.96 0.15
CA GLU A 266 -4.01 -11.42 0.00
C GLU A 266 -2.92 -11.94 -0.95
N GLU A 267 -2.44 -13.16 -0.69
CA GLU A 267 -1.56 -13.91 -1.58
C GLU A 267 -2.33 -15.09 -2.20
N VAL A 268 -2.23 -15.26 -3.51
CA VAL A 268 -2.87 -16.35 -4.25
C VAL A 268 -1.82 -17.14 -5.02
N ILE A 269 -1.85 -18.47 -4.89
CA ILE A 269 -1.01 -19.38 -5.66
C ILE A 269 -1.77 -19.83 -6.91
N ILE A 270 -1.16 -19.69 -8.08
CA ILE A 270 -1.79 -20.04 -9.35
C ILE A 270 -1.58 -21.53 -9.65
N GLY A 271 -2.68 -22.25 -9.81
CA GLY A 271 -2.66 -23.66 -10.18
C GLY A 271 -2.37 -23.90 -11.67
N GLU A 272 -2.48 -25.16 -12.09
CA GLU A 272 -2.25 -25.59 -13.49
C GLU A 272 -3.20 -24.95 -14.51
N SER A 273 -4.36 -24.46 -14.06
CA SER A 273 -5.36 -23.73 -14.86
C SER A 273 -4.87 -22.36 -15.35
N GLY A 274 -3.76 -21.83 -14.81
CA GLY A 274 -3.26 -20.49 -15.12
C GLY A 274 -4.16 -19.35 -14.65
N SER A 275 -5.16 -19.65 -13.82
CA SER A 275 -6.08 -18.66 -13.25
C SER A 275 -6.57 -19.07 -11.87
N ALA A 276 -6.83 -18.06 -11.04
CA ALA A 276 -7.41 -18.21 -9.71
C ALA A 276 -8.47 -17.12 -9.49
N THR A 277 -9.55 -17.49 -8.81
CA THR A 277 -10.65 -16.57 -8.50
C THR A 277 -10.80 -16.39 -7.00
N LEU A 278 -10.89 -15.14 -6.55
CA LEU A 278 -11.14 -14.76 -5.17
C LEU A 278 -12.48 -14.00 -5.11
N THR A 279 -13.31 -14.29 -4.12
CA THR A 279 -14.54 -13.52 -3.86
C THR A 279 -14.37 -12.73 -2.58
N VAL A 280 -14.42 -11.39 -2.67
CA VAL A 280 -14.22 -10.47 -1.54
C VAL A 280 -15.44 -9.56 -1.38
N PRO A 281 -15.96 -9.32 -0.17
CA PRO A 281 -17.05 -8.37 0.03
C PRO A 281 -16.62 -6.94 -0.35
N ILE A 282 -17.50 -6.18 -1.01
CA ILE A 282 -17.20 -4.78 -1.36
C ILE A 282 -17.27 -3.92 -0.09
N PRO A 283 -16.30 -3.03 0.18
CA PRO A 283 -16.34 -2.18 1.36
C PRO A 283 -17.52 -1.21 1.31
N SER A 284 -18.21 -1.09 2.44
CA SER A 284 -19.36 -0.18 2.58
C SER A 284 -18.99 1.28 2.30
N GLY A 285 -19.83 1.98 1.53
CA GLY A 285 -19.77 3.44 1.34
C GLY A 285 -18.78 3.88 0.26
N THR A 286 -18.39 2.97 -0.64
CA THR A 286 -17.27 3.21 -1.54
C THR A 286 -17.68 3.01 -2.99
N SER A 287 -17.35 4.01 -3.82
CA SER A 287 -17.72 4.02 -5.24
C SER A 287 -16.54 3.83 -6.19
N HIS A 288 -15.30 3.94 -5.66
CA HIS A 288 -14.08 3.90 -6.43
C HIS A 288 -13.00 3.12 -5.69
N LEU A 289 -12.61 1.98 -6.24
CA LEU A 289 -11.60 1.08 -5.70
C LEU A 289 -10.45 0.93 -6.69
N ALA A 290 -9.26 0.75 -6.17
CA ALA A 290 -8.02 0.51 -6.91
C ALA A 290 -7.43 -0.81 -6.43
N LEU A 291 -7.08 -1.68 -7.38
CA LEU A 291 -6.41 -2.96 -7.11
C LEU A 291 -5.07 -2.98 -7.84
N THR A 292 -4.00 -3.24 -7.09
CA THR A 292 -2.66 -3.48 -7.62
C THR A 292 -2.23 -4.91 -7.31
N ALA A 293 -1.35 -5.42 -8.16
CA ALA A 293 -0.88 -6.79 -8.06
C ALA A 293 0.50 -6.95 -8.67
N PHE A 294 1.27 -7.87 -8.10
CA PHE A 294 2.51 -8.38 -8.68
C PHE A 294 2.58 -9.90 -8.52
N SER A 295 3.24 -10.56 -9.46
CA SER A 295 3.46 -12.01 -9.44
C SER A 295 4.95 -12.34 -9.39
N LEU A 296 5.25 -13.47 -8.77
CA LEU A 296 6.57 -14.04 -8.62
C LEU A 296 6.54 -15.48 -9.12
N HIS A 297 7.33 -15.77 -10.16
CA HIS A 297 7.55 -17.11 -10.68
C HIS A 297 9.02 -17.51 -10.49
N PRO A 298 9.33 -18.74 -10.04
CA PRO A 298 10.70 -19.16 -9.77
C PRO A 298 11.62 -19.07 -11.00
N GLU A 299 11.12 -19.41 -12.19
CA GLU A 299 11.93 -19.43 -13.42
C GLU A 299 11.77 -18.19 -14.31
N GLN A 300 10.61 -17.53 -14.26
CA GLN A 300 10.27 -16.43 -15.17
C GLN A 300 10.41 -15.05 -14.50
N GLY A 301 10.71 -15.04 -13.19
CA GLY A 301 10.93 -13.83 -12.42
C GLY A 301 9.62 -13.15 -12.01
N MET A 302 9.68 -11.82 -11.92
CA MET A 302 8.59 -10.98 -11.44
C MET A 302 7.78 -10.41 -12.62
N ALA A 303 6.46 -10.31 -12.45
CA ALA A 303 5.61 -9.48 -13.30
C ALA A 303 4.77 -8.52 -12.43
N ILE A 304 4.43 -7.35 -12.96
CA ILE A 304 3.67 -6.32 -12.25
C ILE A 304 2.60 -5.74 -13.17
N LEU A 305 1.46 -5.37 -12.61
CA LEU A 305 0.45 -4.62 -13.34
C LEU A 305 0.99 -3.21 -13.68
N PRO A 306 0.93 -2.78 -14.96
CA PRO A 306 1.44 -1.46 -15.35
C PRO A 306 0.56 -0.32 -14.84
N GLU A 307 -0.73 -0.59 -14.65
CA GLU A 307 -1.71 0.34 -14.11
C GLU A 307 -2.61 -0.40 -13.13
N PRO A 308 -3.11 0.29 -12.08
CA PRO A 308 -4.05 -0.30 -11.15
C PRO A 308 -5.36 -0.64 -11.87
N VAL A 309 -5.92 -1.80 -11.57
CA VAL A 309 -7.27 -2.14 -12.00
C VAL A 309 -8.24 -1.30 -11.17
N GLN A 310 -9.03 -0.48 -11.86
CA GLN A 310 -10.00 0.40 -11.22
C GLN A 310 -11.39 -0.22 -11.31
N TRP A 311 -12.08 -0.27 -10.18
CA TRP A 311 -13.51 -0.54 -10.15
C TRP A 311 -14.25 0.72 -9.77
N ARG A 312 -15.28 1.05 -10.57
CA ARG A 312 -16.19 2.16 -10.31
C ARG A 312 -17.60 1.61 -10.25
N GLY A 313 -18.15 1.50 -9.05
CA GLY A 313 -19.53 1.09 -8.86
C GLY A 313 -20.19 1.98 -7.85
N SER A 314 -21.20 2.75 -8.27
CA SER A 314 -22.06 3.43 -7.32
C SER A 314 -23.24 2.52 -7.02
N PRO A 315 -23.51 2.16 -5.75
CA PRO A 315 -24.80 1.60 -5.41
C PRO A 315 -25.86 2.63 -5.80
N GLY A 316 -26.84 2.19 -6.59
CA GLY A 316 -27.90 3.06 -7.09
C GLY A 316 -28.74 3.65 -5.95
N PHE A 317 -28.97 2.85 -4.90
CA PHE A 317 -29.56 3.29 -3.64
C PHE A 317 -28.67 2.84 -2.48
N TRP A 318 -28.43 3.72 -1.52
CA TRP A 318 -27.54 3.49 -0.38
C TRP A 318 -28.22 3.87 0.94
N LEU A 319 -27.98 3.08 1.98
CA LEU A 319 -28.48 3.32 3.34
C LEU A 319 -27.29 3.55 4.29
N SER A 320 -27.23 4.74 4.91
CA SER A 320 -26.35 5.01 6.04
C SER A 320 -27.17 4.98 7.32
N VAL A 321 -26.71 4.23 8.32
CA VAL A 321 -27.34 4.21 9.64
C VAL A 321 -26.26 4.66 10.62
N GLU A 322 -26.62 5.56 11.51
CA GLU A 322 -25.69 6.17 12.46
C GLU A 322 -26.36 6.30 13.83
N ALA A 323 -25.63 5.94 14.87
CA ALA A 323 -26.06 6.02 16.25
C ALA A 323 -24.82 6.21 17.16
N PRO A 324 -24.98 6.79 18.36
CA PRO A 324 -23.90 6.88 19.32
C PRO A 324 -23.40 5.50 19.74
N GLY A 325 -22.08 5.29 19.81
CA GLY A 325 -21.51 3.98 20.13
C GLY A 325 -21.71 3.52 21.58
N ARG A 326 -21.95 4.46 22.50
CA ARG A 326 -22.25 4.21 23.92
C ARG A 326 -23.54 4.94 24.30
N VAL A 327 -24.43 4.27 25.01
CA VAL A 327 -25.78 4.76 25.35
C VAL A 327 -26.14 4.36 26.76
N GLY A 328 -26.79 5.22 27.54
CA GLY A 328 -27.32 4.83 28.84
C GLY A 328 -28.55 3.92 28.73
N VAL A 329 -28.66 2.92 29.59
CA VAL A 329 -29.89 2.12 29.69
C VAL A 329 -31.10 3.03 29.98
N TRP A 330 -32.25 2.73 29.39
CA TRP A 330 -33.50 3.51 29.46
C TRP A 330 -33.45 4.92 28.85
N GLU A 331 -32.34 5.31 28.23
CA GLU A 331 -32.23 6.58 27.51
C GLU A 331 -32.91 6.50 26.13
N GLN A 332 -33.59 7.58 25.74
CA GLN A 332 -34.15 7.67 24.40
C GLN A 332 -33.07 8.13 23.41
N VAL A 333 -32.71 7.26 22.47
CA VAL A 333 -31.74 7.55 21.41
C VAL A 333 -32.41 7.54 20.04
N GLY A 334 -32.13 8.57 19.24
CA GLY A 334 -32.54 8.63 17.85
C GLY A 334 -31.49 7.99 16.94
N VAL A 335 -31.80 6.82 16.36
CA VAL A 335 -30.97 6.23 15.31
C VAL A 335 -31.21 7.01 14.02
N ARG A 336 -30.17 7.64 13.48
CA ARG A 336 -30.24 8.41 12.24
C ARG A 336 -30.07 7.48 11.05
N VAL A 337 -31.11 7.38 10.23
CA VAL A 337 -31.11 6.62 8.99
C VAL A 337 -31.13 7.59 7.81
N THR A 338 -30.09 7.59 7.00
CA THR A 338 -29.99 8.41 5.79
C THR A 338 -30.09 7.51 4.55
N ALA A 339 -31.18 7.67 3.80
CA ALA A 339 -31.38 7.04 2.52
C ALA A 339 -30.88 7.96 1.40
N VAL A 340 -30.03 7.45 0.52
CA VAL A 340 -29.41 8.19 -0.58
C VAL A 340 -29.80 7.55 -1.89
N ASN A 341 -30.44 8.33 -2.77
CA ASN A 341 -30.84 7.86 -4.10
C ASN A 341 -29.93 8.46 -5.18
N HIS A 342 -29.09 7.63 -5.80
CA HIS A 342 -28.26 8.02 -6.93
C HIS A 342 -28.94 7.74 -8.30
N HIS A 343 -30.15 7.19 -8.32
CA HIS A 343 -30.90 7.02 -9.55
C HIS A 343 -31.42 8.36 -10.08
N ARG A 344 -31.69 8.39 -11.38
CA ARG A 344 -32.28 9.55 -12.07
C ARG A 344 -33.82 9.62 -11.94
N PHE A 345 -34.42 8.71 -11.16
CA PHE A 345 -35.85 8.64 -10.92
C PHE A 345 -36.12 8.52 -9.41
N PRO A 346 -37.28 9.00 -8.92
CA PRO A 346 -37.67 8.89 -7.52
C PRO A 346 -37.94 7.43 -7.15
N ILE A 347 -37.59 7.04 -5.91
CA ILE A 347 -37.78 5.68 -5.41
C ILE A 347 -38.53 5.71 -4.10
N ASN A 348 -39.58 4.89 -4.02
CA ASN A 348 -40.31 4.62 -2.79
C ASN A 348 -39.64 3.45 -2.06
N ALA A 349 -39.06 3.74 -0.90
CA ALA A 349 -38.40 2.74 -0.05
C ALA A 349 -39.20 2.57 1.25
N ILE A 350 -39.30 1.33 1.72
CA ILE A 350 -39.87 1.02 3.04
C ILE A 350 -38.70 0.71 3.97
N ILE A 351 -38.47 1.57 4.95
CA ILE A 351 -37.43 1.41 5.97
C ILE A 351 -38.06 0.71 7.17
N VAL A 352 -37.52 -0.45 7.55
CA VAL A 352 -38.01 -1.30 8.63
C VAL A 352 -36.97 -1.37 9.73
N LEU A 353 -37.36 -1.01 10.95
CA LEU A 353 -36.60 -1.33 12.16
C LEU A 353 -36.97 -2.75 12.59
N ALA A 354 -35.98 -3.65 12.62
CA ALA A 354 -36.21 -5.03 13.05
C ALA A 354 -36.60 -5.08 14.52
N ASN A 355 -37.39 -6.09 14.90
CA ASN A 355 -37.73 -6.33 16.29
C ASN A 355 -36.54 -6.95 17.04
N ASN A 356 -36.17 -6.40 18.18
CA ASN A 356 -35.16 -6.97 19.07
C ASN A 356 -35.63 -6.79 20.52
N PRO A 357 -35.67 -7.84 21.36
CA PRO A 357 -36.08 -7.71 22.77
C PRO A 357 -35.18 -6.79 23.61
N ALA A 358 -33.97 -6.50 23.13
CA ALA A 358 -33.01 -5.65 23.83
C ALA A 358 -33.36 -4.16 23.77
N TYR A 359 -34.19 -3.71 22.82
CA TYR A 359 -34.68 -2.33 22.73
C TYR A 359 -36.17 -2.26 22.43
N LYS A 360 -36.78 -1.10 22.72
CA LYS A 360 -38.18 -0.81 22.35
C LYS A 360 -38.23 0.45 21.52
N PHE A 361 -39.18 0.53 20.59
CA PHE A 361 -39.39 1.71 19.78
C PHE A 361 -40.31 2.69 20.52
N VAL A 362 -40.02 3.99 20.41
CA VAL A 362 -40.88 5.03 20.99
C VAL A 362 -41.92 5.44 19.96
N LYS A 363 -43.14 4.92 20.12
CA LYS A 363 -44.28 5.37 19.33
C LYS A 363 -44.93 6.57 19.99
N VAL A 364 -45.14 7.61 19.20
CA VAL A 364 -46.02 8.73 19.54
C VAL A 364 -47.37 8.40 18.93
N ASP A 365 -48.38 8.15 19.77
CA ASP A 365 -49.76 8.11 19.31
C ASP A 365 -50.10 9.53 18.80
N GLY A 366 -50.82 9.65 17.68
CA GLY A 366 -50.83 10.84 16.80
C GLY A 366 -51.01 12.22 17.46
N PHE A 367 -50.86 13.31 16.68
CA PHE A 367 -50.87 14.71 17.15
C PHE A 367 -52.04 15.10 18.09
N ASP A 368 -53.15 14.35 18.10
CA ASP A 368 -54.31 14.54 18.98
C ASP A 368 -54.27 13.74 20.31
N ALA A 369 -53.20 12.99 20.60
CA ALA A 369 -52.99 12.25 21.85
C ALA A 369 -52.25 13.09 22.91
N VAL A 370 -52.55 14.39 22.95
CA VAL A 370 -52.23 15.21 24.12
C VAL A 370 -53.26 14.86 25.17
N ASP A 371 -52.79 14.31 26.29
CA ASP A 371 -53.67 14.02 27.41
C ASP A 371 -54.29 15.37 27.87
N PRO A 372 -55.61 15.57 27.74
CA PRO A 372 -56.24 16.87 28.00
C PRO A 372 -56.07 17.34 29.45
N SER A 373 -55.67 16.42 30.34
CA SER A 373 -55.40 16.65 31.75
C SER A 373 -53.97 17.14 32.06
N SER A 374 -52.97 16.78 31.24
CA SER A 374 -51.55 17.00 31.56
C SER A 374 -50.80 17.80 30.50
N GLY A 375 -51.36 17.99 29.30
CA GLY A 375 -50.70 18.72 28.21
C GLY A 375 -49.46 17.99 27.65
N HIS A 376 -49.16 16.79 28.11
CA HIS A 376 -48.02 15.99 27.68
C HIS A 376 -48.43 14.99 26.59
N VAL A 377 -47.57 14.84 25.59
CA VAL A 377 -47.69 13.82 24.53
C VAL A 377 -47.42 12.45 25.14
N GLN A 378 -48.40 11.55 25.08
CA GLN A 378 -48.22 10.18 25.56
C GLN A 378 -47.25 9.42 24.64
N ARG A 379 -46.07 9.09 25.17
CA ARG A 379 -45.06 8.26 24.49
C ARG A 379 -45.20 6.82 24.98
N ARG A 380 -45.37 5.89 24.05
CA ARG A 380 -45.46 4.46 24.39
C ARG A 380 -44.25 3.71 23.86
N MET A 381 -43.65 2.88 24.71
CA MET A 381 -42.66 1.91 24.29
C MET A 381 -43.37 0.72 23.67
N VAL A 382 -43.17 0.50 22.39
CA VAL A 382 -43.78 -0.60 21.63
C VAL A 382 -42.69 -1.58 21.22
N ALA A 383 -43.01 -2.88 21.31
CA ALA A 383 -42.20 -3.95 20.76
C ALA A 383 -42.78 -4.39 19.41
N GLY A 384 -41.93 -4.91 18.53
CA GLY A 384 -42.31 -5.31 17.18
C GLY A 384 -41.51 -4.58 16.11
N GLU A 385 -41.82 -4.91 14.87
CA GLU A 385 -41.21 -4.27 13.69
C GLU A 385 -41.93 -2.95 13.40
N HIS A 386 -41.14 -1.95 13.01
CA HIS A 386 -41.66 -0.62 12.71
C HIS A 386 -41.27 -0.19 11.31
N GLU A 387 -42.26 -0.09 10.42
CA GLU A 387 -42.10 0.28 9.02
C GLU A 387 -42.35 1.77 8.80
N HIS A 388 -41.50 2.39 7.98
CA HIS A 388 -41.60 3.79 7.56
C HIS A 388 -41.49 3.86 6.04
N ALA A 389 -42.57 4.27 5.37
CA ALA A 389 -42.57 4.50 3.94
C ALA A 389 -42.00 5.89 3.64
N VAL A 390 -40.95 5.94 2.81
CA VAL A 390 -40.25 7.17 2.45
C VAL A 390 -40.09 7.23 0.93
N GLU A 391 -40.45 8.37 0.34
CA GLU A 391 -40.14 8.70 -1.04
C GLU A 391 -38.83 9.50 -1.09
N VAL A 392 -37.84 8.98 -1.82
CA VAL A 392 -36.55 9.65 -2.01
C VAL A 392 -36.42 10.09 -3.47
N ALA A 393 -36.41 11.40 -3.70
CA ALA A 393 -36.29 11.97 -5.02
C ALA A 393 -34.96 11.62 -5.70
N ALA A 394 -34.90 11.81 -7.03
CA ALA A 394 -33.73 11.49 -7.84
C ALA A 394 -32.52 12.35 -7.45
N GLY A 395 -31.39 11.71 -7.11
CA GLY A 395 -30.17 12.43 -6.71
C GLY A 395 -30.22 13.07 -5.32
N GLU A 396 -31.29 12.85 -4.56
CA GLU A 396 -31.50 13.45 -3.24
C GLU A 396 -31.25 12.45 -2.10
N THR A 397 -31.11 13.01 -0.90
CA THR A 397 -30.95 12.26 0.34
C THR A 397 -32.12 12.55 1.27
N HIS A 398 -32.71 11.52 1.86
CA HIS A 398 -33.75 11.65 2.87
C HIS A 398 -33.26 11.09 4.20
N THR A 399 -33.45 11.84 5.30
CA THR A 399 -33.01 11.42 6.64
C THR A 399 -34.21 11.19 7.54
N LEU A 400 -34.26 10.01 8.16
CA LEU A 400 -35.24 9.55 9.13
C LEU A 400 -34.56 9.37 10.49
N TYR A 401 -35.26 9.68 11.58
CA TYR A 401 -34.81 9.37 12.94
C TYR A 401 -35.73 8.29 13.53
N LEU A 402 -35.15 7.16 13.90
CA LEU A 402 -35.85 6.06 14.56
C LEU A 402 -35.58 6.12 16.08
N PRO A 403 -36.54 6.58 16.90
CA PRO A 403 -36.34 6.66 18.34
C PRO A 403 -36.43 5.26 19.00
N ILE A 404 -35.34 4.83 19.62
CA ILE A 404 -35.24 3.57 20.36
C ILE A 404 -34.86 3.82 21.82
N VAL A 405 -35.25 2.90 22.70
CA VAL A 405 -34.88 2.88 24.11
C VAL A 405 -34.30 1.50 24.44
N PRO A 406 -33.03 1.39 24.84
CA PRO A 406 -32.45 0.11 25.25
C PRO A 406 -32.95 -0.29 26.64
N VAL A 407 -33.21 -1.59 26.78
CA VAL A 407 -33.80 -2.23 27.98
C VAL A 407 -32.81 -3.19 28.64
N GLN A 408 -31.86 -3.72 27.86
CA GLN A 408 -30.84 -4.64 28.32
C GLN A 408 -29.48 -3.95 28.39
N LEU A 409 -28.61 -4.38 29.31
CA LEU A 409 -27.24 -3.90 29.44
C LEU A 409 -26.31 -4.68 28.51
N GLY A 410 -25.18 -4.08 28.14
CA GLY A 410 -24.17 -4.70 27.29
C GLY A 410 -24.30 -4.37 25.80
N GLU A 411 -23.75 -5.22 24.94
CA GLU A 411 -23.73 -4.98 23.50
C GLU A 411 -25.06 -5.36 22.85
N ILE A 412 -25.70 -4.40 22.17
CA ILE A 412 -26.97 -4.57 21.46
C ILE A 412 -26.76 -4.32 19.97
N THR A 413 -27.34 -5.18 19.14
CA THR A 413 -27.38 -5.00 17.68
C THR A 413 -28.71 -4.39 17.23
N VAL A 414 -28.64 -3.25 16.54
CA VAL A 414 -29.77 -2.61 15.88
C VAL A 414 -29.71 -2.92 14.40
N ILE A 415 -30.77 -3.52 13.87
CA ILE A 415 -30.87 -3.91 12.47
C ILE A 415 -31.92 -3.02 11.79
N VAL A 416 -31.50 -2.33 10.74
CA VAL A 416 -32.38 -1.52 9.88
C VAL A 416 -32.36 -2.12 8.49
N GLN A 417 -33.54 -2.42 7.96
CA GLN A 417 -33.73 -2.96 6.62
C GLN A 417 -34.38 -1.90 5.74
N ALA A 418 -34.01 -1.84 4.46
CA ALA A 418 -34.68 -1.04 3.46
C ALA A 418 -35.17 -1.96 2.34
N SER A 419 -36.48 -2.01 2.15
CA SER A 419 -37.13 -2.74 1.07
C SER A 419 -37.42 -1.79 -0.09
N LEU A 420 -36.82 -2.08 -1.24
CA LEU A 420 -36.98 -1.34 -2.49
C LEU A 420 -37.63 -2.25 -3.54
N PRO A 421 -38.20 -1.69 -4.62
CA PRO A 421 -38.65 -2.49 -5.75
C PRO A 421 -37.51 -3.35 -6.31
N GLY A 422 -37.55 -4.66 -6.07
CA GLY A 422 -36.58 -5.64 -6.58
C GLY A 422 -35.29 -5.81 -5.75
N THR A 423 -35.05 -5.03 -4.70
CA THR A 423 -33.86 -5.19 -3.83
C THR A 423 -34.19 -4.99 -2.37
N LYS A 424 -33.50 -5.73 -1.49
CA LYS A 424 -33.54 -5.52 -0.04
C LYS A 424 -32.13 -5.21 0.44
N LEU A 425 -32.01 -4.16 1.25
CA LEU A 425 -30.76 -3.76 1.90
C LEU A 425 -30.92 -3.96 3.40
N GLN A 426 -29.84 -4.38 4.07
CA GLN A 426 -29.79 -4.53 5.51
C GLN A 426 -28.53 -3.85 6.04
N LYS A 427 -28.68 -3.08 7.12
CA LYS A 427 -27.58 -2.45 7.82
C LYS A 427 -27.71 -2.71 9.32
N GLU A 428 -26.60 -3.11 9.91
CA GLU A 428 -26.51 -3.45 11.33
C GLU A 428 -25.53 -2.50 12.02
N ILE A 429 -25.86 -2.12 13.25
CA ILE A 429 -25.00 -1.30 14.13
C ILE A 429 -24.99 -1.93 15.51
N THR A 430 -23.83 -1.96 16.13
CA THR A 430 -23.65 -2.33 17.53
C THR A 430 -23.65 -1.08 18.42
N LEU A 431 -24.40 -1.14 19.52
CA LEU A 431 -24.49 -0.12 20.55
C LEU A 431 -24.02 -0.75 21.86
N PHE A 432 -23.15 -0.07 22.61
CA PHE A 432 -22.78 -0.48 23.95
C PHE A 432 -23.64 0.23 24.98
N VAL A 433 -24.47 -0.52 25.69
CA VAL A 433 -25.40 0.03 26.68
C VAL A 433 -24.79 -0.01 28.07
N GLU A 434 -24.61 1.18 28.62
CA GLU A 434 -24.03 1.41 29.93
C GLU A 434 -25.12 1.48 31.01
N PRO A 435 -24.83 0.99 32.23
CA PRO A 435 -25.71 1.20 33.36
C PRO A 435 -25.78 2.69 33.71
N GLN A 436 -26.91 3.11 34.29
CA GLN A 436 -27.08 4.46 34.80
C GLN A 436 -26.29 4.63 36.12
N GLY A 437 -25.75 5.83 36.35
CA GLY A 437 -25.05 6.18 37.59
C GLY A 437 -23.52 6.25 37.43
N ALA A 438 -22.81 6.08 38.54
CA ALA A 438 -21.35 6.14 38.60
C ALA A 438 -20.77 4.78 38.98
N ALA A 439 -19.75 4.33 38.23
CA ALA A 439 -19.04 3.09 38.51
C ALA A 439 -18.27 3.21 39.84
N GLN A 440 -18.40 2.18 40.68
CA GLN A 440 -17.61 2.02 41.90
C GLN A 440 -16.78 0.76 41.76
N GLU A 441 -15.46 0.92 41.73
CA GLU A 441 -14.52 -0.20 41.62
C GLU A 441 -13.97 -0.56 43.00
N PHE A 442 -14.08 -1.83 43.37
CA PHE A 442 -13.51 -2.38 44.60
C PHE A 442 -12.44 -3.40 44.24
N HIS A 443 -11.22 -3.18 44.73
CA HIS A 443 -10.10 -4.08 44.51
C HIS A 443 -9.72 -4.78 45.82
N THR A 444 -9.68 -6.12 45.79
CA THR A 444 -9.14 -6.94 46.87
C THR A 444 -8.05 -7.85 46.31
N SER A 445 -6.89 -7.86 46.95
CA SER A 445 -5.77 -8.73 46.59
C SER A 445 -5.38 -9.62 47.76
N LEU A 446 -4.95 -10.84 47.43
CA LEU A 446 -4.51 -11.83 48.41
C LEU A 446 -3.28 -12.57 47.91
N LEU A 447 -2.28 -12.70 48.78
CA LEU A 447 -1.12 -13.55 48.53
C LEU A 447 -1.46 -15.00 48.89
N LEU A 448 -1.38 -15.89 47.90
CA LEU A 448 -1.58 -17.33 48.08
C LEU A 448 -0.24 -18.01 48.35
N ASP A 449 -0.03 -18.47 49.59
CA ASP A 449 1.13 -19.29 49.97
C ASP A 449 0.67 -20.72 50.32
N LEU A 450 1.13 -21.69 49.51
CA LEU A 450 0.84 -23.12 49.67
C LEU A 450 2.04 -23.93 50.19
N SER A 451 3.12 -23.27 50.62
CA SER A 451 4.34 -23.94 51.09
C SER A 451 4.11 -24.92 52.24
N ASN A 452 3.19 -24.59 53.16
CA ASN A 452 2.88 -25.37 54.35
C ASN A 452 1.48 -26.01 54.34
N ARG A 453 0.69 -25.85 53.26
CA ARG A 453 -0.71 -26.33 53.18
C ARG A 453 -1.07 -26.76 51.76
N ALA A 454 -1.72 -27.92 51.64
CA ALA A 454 -2.16 -28.46 50.35
C ALA A 454 -3.39 -27.74 49.76
N TYR A 455 -4.24 -27.13 50.60
CA TYR A 455 -5.43 -26.41 50.20
C TYR A 455 -5.61 -25.14 51.03
N PHE A 456 -6.04 -24.05 50.38
CA PHE A 456 -6.36 -22.78 51.01
C PHE A 456 -7.70 -22.27 50.45
N PHE A 457 -8.67 -22.04 51.33
CA PHE A 457 -10.00 -21.53 50.97
C PHE A 457 -10.25 -20.21 51.69
N THR A 458 -10.72 -19.21 50.94
CA THR A 458 -11.01 -17.86 51.42
C THR A 458 -12.23 -17.34 50.66
N PHE A 459 -13.08 -16.59 51.35
CA PHE A 459 -14.21 -15.89 50.74
C PHE A 459 -13.83 -14.42 50.55
N LEU A 460 -14.07 -13.89 49.36
CA LEU A 460 -13.87 -12.50 49.02
C LEU A 460 -15.25 -11.85 48.90
N ASP A 461 -15.72 -11.26 49.99
CA ASP A 461 -17.03 -10.63 50.05
C ASP A 461 -16.97 -9.20 49.50
N VAL A 462 -17.93 -8.84 48.64
CA VAL A 462 -18.08 -7.49 48.07
C VAL A 462 -19.38 -6.89 48.59
N ASN A 463 -19.29 -5.84 49.39
CA ASN A 463 -20.46 -5.16 49.93
C ASN A 463 -21.11 -4.27 48.86
N MET A 464 -22.33 -4.61 48.45
CA MET A 464 -23.11 -3.79 47.52
C MET A 464 -23.93 -2.75 48.28
N SER A 465 -24.06 -1.55 47.73
CA SER A 465 -24.91 -0.49 48.28
C SER A 465 -26.37 -0.65 47.86
N ASP A 466 -27.31 -0.07 48.63
CA ASP A 466 -28.74 -0.07 48.30
C ASP A 466 -29.06 0.65 46.98
N SER A 467 -28.17 1.54 46.52
CA SER A 467 -28.26 2.26 45.25
C SER A 467 -27.75 1.47 44.03
N HIS A 468 -27.55 0.16 44.17
CA HIS A 468 -27.06 -0.70 43.10
C HIS A 468 -28.06 -0.82 41.93
N VAL A 469 -27.55 -0.68 40.70
CA VAL A 469 -28.34 -0.91 39.47
C VAL A 469 -28.26 -2.39 39.09
N PRO A 470 -29.39 -3.12 39.03
CA PRO A 470 -29.37 -4.56 38.71
C PRO A 470 -28.70 -4.85 37.37
N GLY A 471 -27.78 -5.82 37.35
CA GLY A 471 -27.06 -6.26 36.15
C GLY A 471 -25.84 -5.40 35.77
N SER A 472 -25.51 -4.40 36.59
CA SER A 472 -24.26 -3.61 36.45
C SER A 472 -23.06 -4.25 37.13
N ASP A 473 -23.26 -5.36 37.83
CA ASP A 473 -22.23 -6.10 38.55
C ASP A 473 -21.30 -6.85 37.58
N HIS A 474 -20.00 -6.60 37.72
CA HIS A 474 -18.96 -7.30 36.99
C HIS A 474 -17.78 -7.56 37.93
N ALA A 475 -17.33 -8.81 38.01
CA ALA A 475 -16.19 -9.22 38.82
C ALA A 475 -15.10 -9.80 37.92
N HIS A 476 -13.87 -9.31 38.08
CA HIS A 476 -12.70 -9.82 37.39
C HIS A 476 -11.71 -10.38 38.41
N VAL A 477 -11.32 -11.65 38.24
CA VAL A 477 -10.35 -12.33 39.13
C VAL A 477 -9.11 -12.67 38.31
N ALA A 478 -7.96 -12.17 38.76
CA ALA A 478 -6.66 -12.47 38.15
C ALA A 478 -5.76 -13.20 39.17
N VAL A 479 -5.08 -14.24 38.72
CA VAL A 479 -4.13 -15.02 39.54
C VAL A 479 -2.77 -14.97 38.85
N PHE A 480 -1.75 -14.58 39.61
CA PHE A 480 -0.37 -14.47 39.14
C PHE A 480 0.53 -15.43 39.90
N GLY A 481 1.53 -15.99 39.21
CA GLY A 481 2.50 -16.93 39.78
C GLY A 481 3.72 -16.26 40.41
N ASP A 482 3.77 -14.94 40.42
CA ASP A 482 4.86 -14.12 40.95
C ASP A 482 4.33 -13.03 41.89
N THR A 483 5.24 -12.31 42.54
CA THR A 483 4.90 -11.23 43.49
C THR A 483 4.65 -9.89 42.82
N VAL A 484 5.00 -9.75 41.54
CA VAL A 484 4.88 -8.49 40.78
C VAL A 484 3.57 -8.43 39.99
N GLY A 485 3.01 -9.58 39.62
CA GLY A 485 1.78 -9.66 38.82
C GLY A 485 1.98 -9.25 37.37
N ALA A 486 0.88 -9.20 36.60
CA ALA A 486 0.92 -8.63 35.27
C ALA A 486 1.15 -7.11 35.34
N VAL A 487 2.39 -6.68 35.08
CA VAL A 487 2.76 -5.26 34.93
C VAL A 487 1.92 -4.56 33.86
N VAL A 488 1.41 -5.33 32.89
CA VAL A 488 0.51 -4.87 31.83
C VAL A 488 -0.64 -5.88 31.70
N PRO A 489 -1.84 -5.56 32.21
CA PRO A 489 -3.00 -6.43 32.08
C PRO A 489 -3.52 -6.47 30.64
N ASP A 490 -3.49 -5.34 29.92
CA ASP A 490 -3.98 -5.21 28.54
C ASP A 490 -2.92 -4.63 27.60
N THR A 491 -2.71 -5.27 26.45
CA THR A 491 -1.84 -4.76 25.38
C THR A 491 -2.66 -4.08 24.28
N PRO A 492 -2.35 -2.84 23.87
CA PRO A 492 -1.21 -2.03 24.31
C PRO A 492 -1.40 -1.35 25.67
N ALA A 493 -0.32 -1.29 26.46
CA ALA A 493 -0.27 -0.53 27.71
C ALA A 493 -0.36 0.98 27.41
N THR A 494 -1.44 1.62 27.85
CA THR A 494 -1.66 3.07 27.71
C THR A 494 -2.05 3.64 29.07
N ALA A 495 -1.91 4.97 29.25
CA ALA A 495 -2.38 5.64 30.46
C ALA A 495 -3.88 5.41 30.72
N GLN A 496 -4.67 5.23 29.65
CA GLN A 496 -6.08 4.91 29.74
C GLN A 496 -6.33 3.46 30.17
N THR A 497 -5.56 2.49 29.68
CA THR A 497 -5.73 1.08 30.08
C THR A 497 -5.17 0.78 31.47
N LEU A 498 -4.17 1.53 31.95
CA LEU A 498 -3.58 1.34 33.28
C LEU A 498 -4.24 2.16 34.39
N LEU A 499 -4.62 3.41 34.11
CA LEU A 499 -5.06 4.38 35.13
C LEU A 499 -6.46 4.94 34.86
N GLY A 500 -7.12 4.56 33.75
CA GLY A 500 -8.38 5.19 33.33
C GLY A 500 -8.24 6.68 32.98
N LEU A 501 -7.00 7.19 32.88
CA LEU A 501 -6.74 8.60 32.63
C LEU A 501 -6.77 8.91 31.13
N PRO A 502 -7.21 10.12 30.73
CA PRO A 502 -7.21 10.52 29.34
C PRO A 502 -5.78 10.49 28.78
N THR A 503 -5.64 10.02 27.55
CA THR A 503 -4.36 9.94 26.82
C THR A 503 -3.81 11.31 26.38
N VAL A 504 -4.53 12.40 26.65
CA VAL A 504 -4.11 13.77 26.33
C VAL A 504 -3.25 14.33 27.47
N GLY A 505 -2.09 13.71 27.69
CA GLY A 505 -1.07 14.16 28.62
C GLY A 505 0.24 14.42 27.87
N GLY A 506 0.29 15.52 27.12
CA GLY A 506 1.43 15.87 26.28
C GLY A 506 1.15 17.04 25.35
N LEU A 507 0.77 18.18 25.92
CA LEU A 507 0.99 19.49 25.29
C LEU A 507 1.93 20.25 26.22
N ASP A 508 3.23 20.03 26.02
CA ASP A 508 4.30 21.02 26.15
C ASP A 508 5.52 20.54 25.35
#